data_AF-A0A968TXE9-F1
#
_entry.id   AF-A0A968TXE9-F1
#
_cell.length_a   1.000
_cell.length_b   1.000
_cell.length_c   1.000
_cell.angle_alpha   90.00
_cell.angle_beta   90.00
_cell.angle_gamma   90.00
#
_symmetry.space_group_name_H-M   'P 1'
#
loop_
_entity.id
_entity.type
_entity.pdbx_description
1 polymer ?
#
loop_
_entity_poly.entity_id
_entity_poly.type
_entity_poly.pdbx_seq_one_letter_code
_entity_poly.pdbx_strand_id
1 'polypeptide(L)'
;PLAVGGDGQVWVIEGKPAKEPYLSFYTGGTKIISRTSKGEPGPEITDFENPCAVAVDLKGRLLIGGLNKHCQVWIYDVSGKPMKVDTIGIEGGIFSGTPGEYGPKKFHWVRGLGMDQTGNVYIASVFGTWYNVTIEAYDPAGKRLWDVHGLGNWLDTACTDPDDENTVYTKENVFKMDWTKPAGEEHTLAGFTVDRFKYPDRPRVTDLHGPSHRLVNGVRRIGGKRFLFCGAQGTGNFEIYKFGKRLGCLALQLRCWPYNMAAYRWEAVARGRRMFHLDGQQRRRYGRPL
;
A
#
# COMPACT_ATOMS: atom_id res chain seq x y z
N PRO A 1 -6.43 -16.00 12.01
CA PRO A 1 -5.48 -16.88 11.28
C PRO A 1 -4.82 -17.85 12.26
N LEU A 2 -4.59 -19.10 11.85
CA LEU A 2 -3.95 -20.11 12.68
C LEU A 2 -3.00 -20.99 11.86
N ALA A 3 -2.01 -21.58 12.53
CA ALA A 3 -1.09 -22.57 11.97
C ALA A 3 -0.73 -23.61 13.03
N VAL A 4 -0.34 -24.81 12.61
CA VAL A 4 0.15 -25.87 13.52
C VAL A 4 1.67 -25.90 13.45
N GLY A 5 2.33 -25.50 14.53
CA GLY A 5 3.79 -25.40 14.63
C GLY A 5 4.49 -26.76 14.63
N GLY A 6 5.79 -26.76 14.33
CA GLY A 6 6.62 -27.98 14.43
C GLY A 6 6.79 -28.49 15.86
N ASP A 7 6.49 -27.65 16.85
CA ASP A 7 6.39 -27.97 18.28
C ASP A 7 5.08 -28.70 18.66
N GLY A 8 4.19 -28.93 17.69
CA GLY A 8 2.89 -29.56 17.89
C GLY A 8 1.82 -28.62 18.49
N GLN A 9 2.12 -27.34 18.62
CA GLN A 9 1.18 -26.34 19.13
C GLN A 9 0.35 -25.71 18.02
N VAL A 10 -0.87 -25.31 18.33
CA VAL A 10 -1.71 -24.49 17.46
C VAL A 10 -1.42 -23.02 17.78
N TRP A 11 -0.79 -22.33 16.84
CA TRP A 11 -0.48 -20.91 16.90
C TRP A 11 -1.62 -20.10 16.29
N VAL A 12 -2.15 -19.13 17.03
CA VAL A 12 -3.32 -18.33 16.66
C VAL A 12 -3.00 -16.86 16.83
N ILE A 13 -3.37 -16.07 15.83
CA ILE A 13 -3.35 -14.61 15.96
C ILE A 13 -4.57 -14.19 16.80
N GLU A 14 -4.30 -13.62 17.97
CA GLU A 14 -5.34 -13.05 18.84
C GLU A 14 -5.89 -11.78 18.17
N GLY A 15 -7.17 -11.80 17.82
CA GLY A 15 -7.84 -10.70 17.14
C GLY A 15 -8.06 -9.49 18.07
N LYS A 16 -8.12 -8.30 17.48
CA LYS A 16 -8.67 -7.13 18.18
C LYS A 16 -10.20 -7.18 18.07
N PRO A 17 -10.95 -6.82 19.13
CA PRO A 17 -12.38 -6.60 18.99
C PRO A 17 -12.61 -5.47 17.98
N ALA A 18 -13.16 -5.80 16.81
CA ALA A 18 -13.52 -4.81 15.81
C ALA A 18 -14.89 -4.22 16.19
N LYS A 19 -14.99 -2.88 16.24
CA LYS A 19 -16.29 -2.20 16.41
C LYS A 19 -17.21 -2.42 15.19
N GLU A 20 -16.63 -2.63 14.01
CA GLU A 20 -17.32 -2.90 12.75
C GLU A 20 -16.58 -4.01 11.97
N PRO A 21 -17.25 -5.08 11.51
CA PRO A 21 -16.60 -6.23 10.88
C PRO A 21 -15.79 -5.91 9.62
N TYR A 22 -16.18 -4.91 8.83
CA TYR A 22 -15.46 -4.52 7.61
C TYR A 22 -14.14 -3.80 7.89
N LEU A 23 -13.98 -3.21 9.09
CA LEU A 23 -12.72 -2.59 9.51
C LEU A 23 -11.69 -3.62 9.98
N SER A 24 -12.08 -4.88 10.14
CA SER A 24 -11.14 -5.98 10.47
C SER A 24 -10.01 -6.12 9.44
N PHE A 25 -10.25 -5.64 8.21
CA PHE A 25 -9.23 -5.60 7.17
C PHE A 25 -8.11 -4.59 7.47
N TYR A 26 -8.28 -3.68 8.43
CA TYR A 26 -7.28 -2.65 8.81
C TYR A 26 -6.74 -2.86 10.22
N THR A 27 -7.22 -3.87 10.92
CA THR A 27 -6.77 -4.18 12.28
C THR A 27 -6.04 -5.51 12.26
N GLY A 28 -4.72 -5.45 12.46
CA GLY A 28 -3.97 -6.64 12.84
C GLY A 28 -4.34 -7.10 14.24
N GLY A 29 -3.91 -8.31 14.59
CA GLY A 29 -4.06 -8.86 15.92
C GLY A 29 -3.29 -8.07 16.99
N THR A 30 -3.50 -8.45 18.24
CA THR A 30 -2.76 -7.93 19.40
C THR A 30 -1.44 -8.65 19.60
N LYS A 31 -1.46 -9.97 19.43
CA LYS A 31 -0.33 -10.89 19.64
C LYS A 31 -0.58 -12.22 18.94
N ILE A 32 0.41 -13.10 18.96
CA ILE A 32 0.27 -14.50 18.55
C ILE A 32 0.35 -15.36 19.81
N ILE A 33 -0.66 -16.18 20.04
CA ILE A 33 -0.75 -17.09 21.18
C ILE A 33 -0.65 -18.53 20.68
N SER A 34 -0.20 -19.44 21.54
CA SER A 34 -0.23 -20.88 21.23
C SER A 34 -1.11 -21.65 22.21
N ARG A 35 -1.60 -22.80 21.75
CA ARG A 35 -2.33 -23.78 22.53
C ARG A 35 -1.82 -25.18 22.24
N THR A 36 -1.73 -26.03 23.24
CA THR A 36 -1.47 -27.47 23.03
C THR A 36 -2.64 -28.11 22.30
N SER A 37 -2.47 -29.34 21.81
CA SER A 37 -3.57 -30.12 21.22
C SER A 37 -4.75 -30.37 22.17
N LYS A 38 -4.53 -30.20 23.48
CA LYS A 38 -5.55 -30.29 24.54
C LYS A 38 -6.17 -28.93 24.90
N GLY A 39 -5.73 -27.84 24.27
CA GLY A 39 -6.21 -26.49 24.51
C GLY A 39 -5.55 -25.76 25.67
N GLU A 40 -4.45 -26.29 26.22
CA GLU A 40 -3.73 -25.64 27.32
C GLU A 40 -2.91 -24.44 26.79
N PRO A 41 -2.80 -23.32 27.53
CA PRO A 41 -2.00 -22.16 27.12
C PRO A 41 -0.51 -22.51 26.93
N GLY A 42 0.06 -22.09 25.80
CA GLY A 42 1.49 -22.17 25.51
C GLY A 42 2.17 -20.79 25.45
N PRO A 43 3.41 -20.71 24.93
CA PRO A 43 4.14 -19.47 24.73
C PRO A 43 3.40 -18.46 23.82
N GLU A 44 3.77 -17.18 23.96
CA GLU A 44 3.21 -16.08 23.17
C GLU A 44 4.32 -15.29 22.46
N ILE A 45 3.98 -14.68 21.33
CA ILE A 45 4.81 -13.74 20.58
C ILE A 45 4.11 -12.38 20.63
N THR A 46 4.75 -11.42 21.29
CA THR A 46 4.20 -10.08 21.57
C THR A 46 5.02 -8.94 20.97
N ASP A 47 6.18 -9.24 20.38
CA ASP A 47 7.09 -8.28 19.76
C ASP A 47 6.81 -8.05 18.26
N PHE A 48 5.90 -8.82 17.65
CA PHE A 48 5.42 -8.59 16.29
C PHE A 48 4.23 -7.64 16.27
N GLU A 49 4.38 -6.49 15.62
CA GLU A 49 3.32 -5.48 15.50
C GLU A 49 2.22 -5.91 14.52
N ASN A 50 0.95 -5.83 14.98
CA ASN A 50 -0.25 -6.01 14.16
C ASN A 50 -0.22 -7.27 13.27
N PRO A 51 -0.04 -8.48 13.84
CA PRO A 51 0.02 -9.71 13.06
C PRO A 51 -1.28 -9.97 12.27
N CYS A 52 -1.15 -10.39 11.02
CA CYS A 52 -2.29 -10.74 10.16
C CYS A 52 -2.12 -12.08 9.43
N ALA A 53 -0.91 -12.61 9.35
CA ALA A 53 -0.64 -13.89 8.71
C ALA A 53 0.33 -14.70 9.57
N VAL A 54 0.06 -16.00 9.67
CA VAL A 54 0.93 -16.97 10.32
C VAL A 54 0.98 -18.22 9.45
N ALA A 55 2.18 -18.74 9.23
CA ALA A 55 2.44 -20.01 8.55
C ALA A 55 3.63 -20.71 9.22
N VAL A 56 3.92 -21.94 8.80
CA VAL A 56 5.03 -22.75 9.33
C VAL A 56 5.90 -23.19 8.17
N ASP A 57 7.22 -23.09 8.32
CA ASP A 57 8.15 -23.60 7.30
C ASP A 57 8.49 -25.08 7.50
N LEU A 58 9.24 -25.63 6.54
CA LEU A 58 9.70 -27.03 6.58
C LEU A 58 10.63 -27.35 7.76
N LYS A 59 11.15 -26.34 8.47
CA LYS A 59 11.97 -26.50 9.68
C LYS A 59 11.15 -26.39 10.96
N GLY A 60 9.83 -26.23 10.86
CA GLY A 60 8.94 -26.04 12.01
C GLY A 60 8.95 -24.64 12.61
N ARG A 61 9.59 -23.67 11.95
CA ARG A 61 9.65 -22.26 12.39
C ARG A 61 8.36 -21.54 11.97
N LEU A 62 7.96 -20.52 12.72
CA LEU A 62 6.82 -19.68 12.35
C LEU A 62 7.23 -18.56 11.41
N LEU A 63 6.40 -18.32 10.40
CA LEU A 63 6.46 -17.16 9.52
C LEU A 63 5.32 -16.24 9.90
N ILE A 64 5.63 -15.00 10.24
CA ILE A 64 4.64 -14.02 10.72
C ILE A 64 4.68 -12.79 9.84
N GLY A 65 3.52 -12.40 9.33
CA GLY A 65 3.31 -11.20 8.53
C GLY A 65 2.22 -10.32 9.14
N GLY A 66 2.23 -9.02 8.86
CA GLY A 66 1.20 -8.13 9.38
C GLY A 66 1.30 -6.69 8.90
N LEU A 67 0.60 -5.81 9.61
CA LEU A 67 0.43 -4.39 9.28
C LEU A 67 1.54 -3.52 9.89
N ASN A 68 2.79 -3.94 9.79
CA ASN A 68 3.93 -3.26 10.41
C ASN A 68 4.70 -2.40 9.39
N LYS A 69 5.51 -1.46 9.88
CA LYS A 69 6.37 -0.59 9.05
C LYS A 69 7.55 -1.31 8.40
N HIS A 70 7.98 -2.45 8.94
CA HIS A 70 9.11 -3.22 8.43
C HIS A 70 8.77 -3.82 7.06
N CYS A 71 7.49 -4.08 6.80
CA CYS A 71 7.01 -4.64 5.53
C CYS A 71 7.76 -5.93 5.16
N GLN A 72 7.93 -6.80 6.15
CA GLN A 72 8.62 -8.07 6.04
C GLN A 72 7.80 -9.18 6.68
N VAL A 73 8.14 -10.42 6.31
CA VAL A 73 7.79 -11.61 7.07
C VAL A 73 8.89 -11.84 8.10
N TRP A 74 8.55 -12.01 9.36
CA TRP A 74 9.52 -12.40 10.40
C TRP A 74 9.46 -13.90 10.64
N ILE A 75 10.63 -14.51 10.81
CA ILE A 75 10.77 -15.94 11.06
C ILE A 75 11.13 -16.13 12.54
N TYR A 76 10.36 -16.97 13.23
CA TYR A 76 10.56 -17.29 14.63
C TYR A 76 10.91 -18.76 14.82
N ASP A 77 11.98 -19.02 15.59
CA ASP A 77 12.18 -20.32 16.20
C ASP A 77 11.23 -20.46 17.40
N VAL A 78 10.52 -21.59 17.46
CA VAL A 78 9.53 -21.92 18.49
C VAL A 78 9.82 -23.24 19.20
N SER A 79 11.00 -23.82 19.01
CA SER A 79 11.44 -25.04 19.72
C SER A 79 11.59 -24.85 21.23
N GLY A 80 11.64 -23.59 21.69
CA GLY A 80 11.62 -23.21 23.10
C GLY A 80 10.88 -21.90 23.29
N LYS A 81 11.47 -20.95 24.03
CA LYS A 81 10.91 -19.59 24.09
C LYS A 81 10.97 -18.96 22.69
N PRO A 82 9.85 -18.45 22.15
CA PRO A 82 9.83 -17.89 20.81
C PRO A 82 10.88 -16.79 20.62
N MET A 83 11.63 -16.87 19.53
CA MET A 83 12.68 -15.90 19.19
C MET A 83 12.69 -15.62 17.70
N LYS A 84 12.69 -14.33 17.33
CA LYS A 84 12.91 -13.92 15.94
C LYS A 84 14.34 -14.29 15.52
N VAL A 85 14.46 -15.13 14.50
CA VAL A 85 15.76 -15.62 13.99
C VAL A 85 16.11 -15.10 12.62
N ASP A 86 15.12 -14.68 11.82
CA ASP A 86 15.35 -14.24 10.43
C ASP A 86 14.16 -13.42 9.88
N THR A 87 14.28 -12.93 8.64
CA THR A 87 13.23 -12.21 7.91
C THR A 87 13.21 -12.56 6.44
N ILE A 88 12.03 -12.49 5.81
CA ILE A 88 11.86 -12.51 4.35
C ILE A 88 11.33 -11.14 3.94
N GLY A 89 11.98 -10.53 2.95
CA GLY A 89 11.64 -9.18 2.50
C GLY A 89 12.78 -8.20 2.74
N ILE A 90 12.77 -7.09 2.03
CA ILE A 90 13.69 -5.98 2.27
C ILE A 90 13.11 -5.12 3.40
N GLU A 91 13.93 -4.73 4.38
CA GLU A 91 13.49 -3.85 5.48
C GLU A 91 12.91 -2.54 4.91
N GLY A 92 11.69 -2.20 5.33
CA GLY A 92 10.90 -1.08 4.81
C GLY A 92 10.14 -1.38 3.51
N GLY A 93 10.31 -2.58 2.93
CA GLY A 93 9.52 -3.12 1.82
C GLY A 93 9.37 -2.16 0.65
N ILE A 94 8.14 -1.84 0.28
CA ILE A 94 7.80 -0.92 -0.82
C ILE A 94 8.39 0.49 -0.66
N PHE A 95 8.74 0.88 0.56
CA PHE A 95 9.34 2.19 0.87
C PHE A 95 10.87 2.15 0.90
N SER A 96 11.48 0.97 0.80
CA SER A 96 12.93 0.80 0.74
C SER A 96 13.52 1.25 -0.61
N GLY A 97 14.79 1.66 -0.60
CA GLY A 97 15.51 2.12 -1.80
C GLY A 97 14.79 3.30 -2.47
N THR A 98 14.28 3.09 -3.67
CA THR A 98 13.35 4.03 -4.34
C THR A 98 11.94 3.86 -3.77
N PRO A 99 11.41 4.82 -3.00
CA PRO A 99 10.12 4.63 -2.34
C PRO A 99 8.97 4.49 -3.34
N GLY A 100 8.05 3.56 -3.08
CA GLY A 100 6.90 3.28 -3.93
C GLY A 100 7.23 2.42 -5.15
N GLU A 101 8.49 2.23 -5.53
CA GLU A 101 8.85 1.37 -6.67
C GLU A 101 8.53 -0.09 -6.35
N TYR A 102 7.76 -0.74 -7.21
CA TYR A 102 7.43 -2.15 -7.07
C TYR A 102 8.61 -3.03 -7.45
N GLY A 103 8.79 -4.14 -6.74
CA GLY A 103 9.83 -5.10 -7.06
C GLY A 103 9.85 -6.29 -6.10
N PRO A 104 10.66 -7.32 -6.42
CA PRO A 104 10.78 -8.50 -5.60
C PRO A 104 11.15 -8.15 -4.16
N LYS A 105 10.53 -8.82 -3.19
CA LYS A 105 10.76 -8.69 -1.74
C LYS A 105 10.44 -7.31 -1.16
N LYS A 106 9.92 -6.38 -1.96
CA LYS A 106 9.45 -5.07 -1.51
C LYS A 106 7.97 -5.15 -1.10
N PHE A 107 7.69 -5.97 -0.10
CA PHE A 107 6.34 -6.18 0.41
C PHE A 107 5.78 -4.91 1.04
N HIS A 108 4.52 -4.95 1.45
CA HIS A 108 3.91 -3.89 2.24
C HIS A 108 3.24 -4.54 3.46
N TRP A 109 1.91 -4.52 3.53
CA TRP A 109 1.19 -5.21 4.58
C TRP A 109 0.91 -6.65 4.19
N VAL A 110 1.63 -7.58 4.82
CA VAL A 110 1.52 -9.02 4.56
C VAL A 110 0.26 -9.57 5.23
N ARG A 111 -0.60 -10.23 4.44
CA ARG A 111 -1.93 -10.71 4.86
C ARG A 111 -2.17 -12.18 4.61
N GLY A 112 -1.36 -12.80 3.76
CA GLY A 112 -1.38 -14.23 3.52
C GLY A 112 0.04 -14.76 3.44
N LEU A 113 0.24 -15.93 4.03
CA LEU A 113 1.50 -16.66 4.00
C LEU A 113 1.18 -18.14 3.79
N GLY A 114 2.01 -18.78 2.98
CA GLY A 114 1.99 -20.22 2.78
C GLY A 114 3.35 -20.70 2.32
N MET A 115 3.61 -22.00 2.47
CA MET A 115 4.79 -22.65 1.95
C MET A 115 4.40 -24.00 1.35
N ASP A 116 4.98 -24.38 0.21
CA ASP A 116 4.82 -25.71 -0.35
C ASP A 116 5.84 -26.72 0.19
N GLN A 117 5.70 -27.98 -0.18
CA GLN A 117 6.58 -29.07 0.26
C GLN A 117 8.01 -28.95 -0.28
N THR A 118 8.24 -28.15 -1.32
CA THR A 118 9.58 -27.87 -1.86
C THR A 118 10.26 -26.69 -1.18
N GLY A 119 9.54 -25.99 -0.30
CA GLY A 119 10.02 -24.83 0.45
C GLY A 119 9.78 -23.50 -0.26
N ASN A 120 9.00 -23.48 -1.35
CA ASN A 120 8.62 -22.22 -1.97
C ASN A 120 7.66 -21.48 -1.05
N VAL A 121 7.92 -20.20 -0.80
CA VAL A 121 7.08 -19.35 0.05
C VAL A 121 6.17 -18.48 -0.82
N TYR A 122 4.89 -18.41 -0.45
CA TYR A 122 3.86 -17.61 -1.08
C TYR A 122 3.45 -16.49 -0.14
N ILE A 123 3.56 -15.26 -0.61
CA ILE A 123 3.37 -14.06 0.21
C ILE A 123 2.32 -13.21 -0.47
N ALA A 124 1.19 -13.04 0.21
CA ALA A 124 0.13 -12.12 -0.21
C ALA A 124 0.26 -10.81 0.56
N SER A 125 0.46 -9.71 -0.16
CA SER A 125 0.61 -8.36 0.40
C SER A 125 -0.46 -7.43 -0.12
N VAL A 126 -0.96 -6.55 0.73
CA VAL A 126 -1.87 -5.47 0.31
C VAL A 126 -1.11 -4.15 0.23
N PHE A 127 -1.28 -3.43 -0.88
CA PHE A 127 -0.58 -2.17 -1.18
C PHE A 127 -1.55 -1.00 -1.26
N GLY A 128 -0.98 0.21 -1.16
CA GLY A 128 -1.78 1.43 -1.23
C GLY A 128 -2.81 1.46 -0.12
N THR A 129 -4.07 1.67 -0.50
CA THR A 129 -5.08 2.11 0.46
C THR A 129 -6.17 1.08 0.72
N TRP A 130 -6.79 0.48 -0.31
CA TRP A 130 -8.01 -0.31 -0.09
C TRP A 130 -8.18 -1.59 -0.92
N TYR A 131 -7.55 -1.75 -2.09
CA TYR A 131 -7.86 -2.89 -2.98
C TYR A 131 -6.71 -3.48 -3.78
N ASN A 132 -5.48 -3.00 -3.62
CA ASN A 132 -4.35 -3.62 -4.30
C ASN A 132 -3.87 -4.81 -3.50
N VAL A 133 -3.82 -5.98 -4.13
CA VAL A 133 -3.18 -7.18 -3.61
C VAL A 133 -2.11 -7.64 -4.59
N THR A 134 -0.97 -8.09 -4.07
CA THR A 134 -0.04 -8.93 -4.81
C THR A 134 0.07 -10.26 -4.13
N ILE A 135 0.30 -11.31 -4.93
CA ILE A 135 0.74 -12.60 -4.43
C ILE A 135 2.04 -12.90 -5.16
N GLU A 136 3.07 -13.22 -4.41
CA GLU A 136 4.40 -13.48 -4.93
C GLU A 136 4.88 -14.83 -4.42
N ALA A 137 5.48 -15.63 -5.30
CA ALA A 137 6.12 -16.88 -4.95
C ALA A 137 7.64 -16.75 -5.03
N TYR A 138 8.34 -17.30 -4.04
CA TYR A 138 9.80 -17.33 -3.98
C TYR A 138 10.29 -18.75 -3.72
N ASP A 139 11.37 -19.13 -4.38
CA ASP A 139 12.06 -20.38 -4.09
C ASP A 139 12.82 -20.32 -2.75
N PRO A 140 13.34 -21.44 -2.23
CA PRO A 140 14.11 -21.46 -0.98
C PRO A 140 15.39 -20.60 -1.02
N ALA A 141 15.94 -20.32 -2.21
CA ALA A 141 17.08 -19.41 -2.39
C ALA A 141 16.63 -17.93 -2.41
N GLY A 142 15.32 -17.67 -2.37
CA GLY A 142 14.72 -16.36 -2.38
C GLY A 142 14.66 -15.71 -3.75
N LYS A 143 14.75 -16.46 -4.84
CA LYS A 143 14.46 -15.97 -6.20
C LYS A 143 12.94 -15.95 -6.41
N ARG A 144 12.41 -14.86 -6.96
CA ARG A 144 11.00 -14.76 -7.30
C ARG A 144 10.69 -15.71 -8.46
N LEU A 145 9.72 -16.60 -8.26
CA LEU A 145 9.25 -17.55 -9.26
C LEU A 145 8.19 -16.90 -10.16
N TRP A 146 7.21 -16.26 -9.54
CA TRP A 146 6.14 -15.53 -10.21
C TRP A 146 5.51 -14.52 -9.26
N ASP A 147 4.77 -13.58 -9.84
CA ASP A 147 3.91 -12.64 -9.14
C ASP A 147 2.60 -12.46 -9.91
N VAL A 148 1.51 -12.24 -9.16
CA VAL A 148 0.20 -11.88 -9.69
C VAL A 148 -0.36 -10.73 -8.88
N HIS A 149 -1.16 -9.87 -9.53
CA HIS A 149 -1.68 -8.66 -8.90
C HIS A 149 -3.17 -8.52 -9.13
N GLY A 150 -3.91 -8.27 -8.05
CA GLY A 150 -5.27 -7.74 -8.09
C GLY A 150 -5.21 -6.25 -7.80
N LEU A 151 -5.09 -5.43 -8.84
CA LEU A 151 -4.88 -3.99 -8.71
C LEU A 151 -6.24 -3.30 -8.75
N GLY A 152 -6.93 -3.29 -7.61
CA GLY A 152 -8.31 -2.85 -7.45
C GLY A 152 -8.54 -1.37 -7.75
N ASN A 153 -8.51 -1.04 -9.05
CA ASN A 153 -8.87 0.24 -9.66
C ASN A 153 -10.39 0.43 -9.69
N TRP A 154 -11.08 0.03 -8.62
CA TRP A 154 -12.53 0.19 -8.50
C TRP A 154 -12.87 1.69 -8.59
N LEU A 155 -13.76 2.03 -9.54
CA LEU A 155 -14.14 3.41 -9.85
C LEU A 155 -12.96 4.33 -10.15
N ASP A 156 -11.92 3.81 -10.80
CA ASP A 156 -10.75 4.57 -11.23
C ASP A 156 -10.65 4.66 -12.75
N THR A 157 -9.82 5.60 -13.19
CA THR A 157 -9.39 5.80 -14.57
C THR A 157 -7.87 5.78 -14.61
N ALA A 158 -7.31 5.67 -15.81
CA ALA A 158 -5.87 5.71 -16.03
C ALA A 158 -5.52 6.91 -16.91
N CYS A 159 -4.38 7.55 -16.65
CA CYS A 159 -3.90 8.68 -17.44
C CYS A 159 -2.40 8.54 -17.71
N THR A 160 -2.01 8.74 -18.97
CA THR A 160 -0.61 8.81 -19.38
C THR A 160 0.04 10.11 -18.88
N ASP A 161 1.36 10.06 -18.67
CA ASP A 161 2.17 11.26 -18.51
C ASP A 161 2.28 11.98 -19.86
N PRO A 162 1.98 13.28 -19.95
CA PRO A 162 2.12 14.01 -21.22
C PRO A 162 3.56 14.10 -21.73
N ASP A 163 4.58 13.90 -20.88
CA ASP A 163 5.99 13.86 -21.30
C ASP A 163 6.50 12.41 -21.54
N ASP A 164 5.70 11.38 -21.24
CA ASP A 164 6.08 9.96 -21.35
C ASP A 164 4.81 9.10 -21.47
N GLU A 165 4.36 8.86 -22.71
CA GLU A 165 3.15 8.08 -22.99
C GLU A 165 3.23 6.63 -22.47
N ASN A 166 4.44 6.14 -22.20
CA ASN A 166 4.68 4.79 -21.68
C ASN A 166 4.59 4.72 -20.16
N THR A 167 4.30 5.82 -19.46
CA THR A 167 3.99 5.81 -18.04
C THR A 167 2.55 6.18 -17.79
N VAL A 168 1.80 5.24 -17.24
CA VAL A 168 0.38 5.38 -16.93
C VAL A 168 0.17 5.43 -15.42
N TYR A 169 -0.68 6.35 -14.97
CA TYR A 169 -1.01 6.53 -13.56
C TYR A 169 -2.48 6.25 -13.32
N THR A 170 -2.75 5.51 -12.25
CA THR A 170 -4.06 5.50 -11.59
C THR A 170 -3.95 6.28 -10.28
N LYS A 171 -5.00 6.28 -9.45
CA LYS A 171 -5.00 7.07 -8.20
C LYS A 171 -3.93 6.59 -7.21
N GLU A 172 -3.52 5.34 -7.34
CA GLU A 172 -2.62 4.64 -6.44
C GLU A 172 -1.45 3.96 -7.14
N ASN A 173 -1.56 3.63 -8.42
CA ASN A 173 -0.61 2.76 -9.09
C ASN A 173 0.09 3.48 -10.23
N VAL A 174 1.31 3.06 -10.52
CA VAL A 174 2.10 3.49 -11.68
C VAL A 174 2.39 2.26 -12.52
N PHE A 175 2.12 2.36 -13.82
CA PHE A 175 2.36 1.32 -14.80
C PHE A 175 3.38 1.80 -15.83
N LYS A 176 4.20 0.86 -16.29
CA LYS A 176 4.96 1.01 -17.54
C LYS A 176 4.25 0.24 -18.64
N MET A 177 4.13 0.89 -19.79
CA MET A 177 3.45 0.34 -20.97
C MET A 177 4.48 0.02 -22.05
N ASP A 178 4.34 -1.14 -22.66
CA ASP A 178 5.03 -1.57 -23.87
C ASP A 178 3.98 -1.82 -24.97
N TRP A 179 3.72 -0.79 -25.75
CA TRP A 179 2.69 -0.81 -26.79
C TRP A 179 3.01 -1.74 -27.97
N THR A 180 4.19 -2.38 -27.99
CA THR A 180 4.51 -3.40 -28.99
C THR A 180 3.87 -4.76 -28.67
N LYS A 181 3.40 -4.94 -27.44
CA LYS A 181 2.76 -6.17 -26.95
C LYS A 181 1.25 -6.16 -27.16
N PRO A 182 0.61 -7.35 -27.22
CA PRO A 182 -0.83 -7.45 -27.30
C PRO A 182 -1.52 -6.97 -26.02
N ALA A 183 -2.81 -6.65 -26.14
CA ALA A 183 -3.65 -6.25 -25.02
C ALA A 183 -3.67 -7.33 -23.92
N GLY A 184 -3.44 -6.91 -22.68
CA GLY A 184 -3.30 -7.78 -21.50
C GLY A 184 -1.85 -8.07 -21.11
N GLU A 185 -0.88 -7.87 -22.01
CA GLU A 185 0.56 -8.14 -21.78
C GLU A 185 1.43 -6.88 -21.85
N GLU A 186 0.85 -5.76 -22.25
CA GLU A 186 1.51 -4.48 -22.49
C GLU A 186 1.89 -3.75 -21.19
N HIS A 187 1.27 -4.09 -20.06
CA HIS A 187 1.45 -3.37 -18.81
C HIS A 187 2.37 -4.10 -17.83
N THR A 188 3.16 -3.33 -17.08
CA THR A 188 3.92 -3.80 -15.92
C THR A 188 3.70 -2.87 -14.76
N LEU A 189 3.41 -3.41 -13.58
CA LEU A 189 3.31 -2.63 -12.35
C LEU A 189 4.69 -2.06 -11.99
N ALA A 190 4.83 -0.74 -12.07
CA ALA A 190 6.08 -0.04 -11.77
C ALA A 190 6.14 0.45 -10.31
N GLY A 191 4.99 0.71 -9.69
CA GLY A 191 4.97 1.16 -8.31
C GLY A 191 3.64 1.66 -7.80
N PHE A 192 3.68 2.15 -6.56
CA PHE A 192 2.57 2.74 -5.83
C PHE A 192 2.89 4.18 -5.45
N THR A 193 1.85 5.01 -5.39
CA THR A 193 1.97 6.47 -5.21
C THR A 193 1.60 6.93 -3.80
N VAL A 194 1.29 6.00 -2.89
CA VAL A 194 0.81 6.29 -1.53
C VAL A 194 1.81 5.77 -0.50
N ASP A 195 2.12 6.63 0.47
CA ASP A 195 2.85 6.27 1.68
C ASP A 195 1.95 6.49 2.89
N ARG A 196 1.39 5.39 3.38
CA ARG A 196 0.45 5.40 4.50
C ARG A 196 1.11 5.56 5.86
N PHE A 197 2.39 5.22 6.00
CA PHE A 197 3.08 5.35 7.28
C PHE A 197 3.52 6.78 7.52
N LYS A 198 4.02 7.44 6.49
CA LYS A 198 4.43 8.84 6.58
C LYS A 198 3.24 9.79 6.56
N TYR A 199 2.14 9.39 5.92
CA TYR A 199 0.98 10.23 5.73
C TYR A 199 -0.35 9.52 6.06
N PRO A 200 -0.53 9.04 7.32
CA PRO A 200 -1.67 8.21 7.71
C PRO A 200 -3.01 8.96 7.65
N ASP A 201 -3.00 10.27 7.90
CA ASP A 201 -4.23 11.08 7.95
C ASP A 201 -4.66 11.63 6.59
N ARG A 202 -3.97 11.24 5.51
CA ARG A 202 -4.28 11.81 4.19
C ARG A 202 -5.54 11.19 3.62
N PRO A 203 -6.30 11.94 2.81
CA PRO A 203 -7.58 11.48 2.27
C PRO A 203 -7.50 10.13 1.55
N ARG A 204 -6.40 9.84 0.83
CA ARG A 204 -6.22 8.52 0.18
C ARG A 204 -6.21 7.37 1.20
N VAL A 205 -5.73 7.59 2.42
CA VAL A 205 -5.53 6.57 3.47
C VAL A 205 -6.67 6.52 4.50
N THR A 206 -7.49 7.57 4.65
CA THR A 206 -8.51 7.66 5.71
C THR A 206 -9.93 7.26 5.27
N ASP A 207 -10.68 6.67 6.20
CA ASP A 207 -12.08 6.23 6.01
C ASP A 207 -13.08 7.38 5.78
N LEU A 208 -12.72 8.61 6.19
CA LEU A 208 -13.57 9.82 6.09
C LEU A 208 -14.07 10.12 4.66
N HIS A 209 -13.49 9.48 3.64
CA HIS A 209 -13.82 9.68 2.23
C HIS A 209 -14.23 8.37 1.52
N GLY A 210 -14.46 7.30 2.29
CA GLY A 210 -14.73 5.96 1.78
C GLY A 210 -13.54 5.35 1.03
N PRO A 211 -13.44 4.02 0.99
CA PRO A 211 -12.32 3.32 0.35
C PRO A 211 -12.23 3.45 -1.18
N SER A 212 -13.20 4.00 -1.91
CA SER A 212 -13.31 3.72 -3.36
C SER A 212 -13.64 4.88 -4.29
N HIS A 213 -13.97 6.06 -3.80
CA HIS A 213 -14.64 7.03 -4.68
C HIS A 213 -13.68 7.96 -5.42
N ARG A 214 -12.37 7.70 -5.46
CA ARG A 214 -11.42 8.55 -6.20
C ARG A 214 -11.17 8.02 -7.60
N LEU A 215 -11.08 8.93 -8.55
CA LEU A 215 -10.63 8.69 -9.91
C LEU A 215 -9.56 9.70 -10.32
N VAL A 216 -8.68 9.28 -11.22
CA VAL A 216 -7.69 10.18 -11.84
C VAL A 216 -8.37 11.10 -12.85
N ASN A 217 -8.22 12.41 -12.65
CA ASN A 217 -8.68 13.42 -13.62
C ASN A 217 -7.60 13.76 -14.65
N GLY A 218 -6.33 13.47 -14.34
CA GLY A 218 -5.23 13.65 -15.26
C GLY A 218 -3.87 13.78 -14.60
N VAL A 219 -2.85 13.52 -15.41
CA VAL A 219 -1.46 13.89 -15.13
C VAL A 219 -1.15 15.17 -15.89
N ARG A 220 -0.47 16.13 -15.25
CA ARG A 220 -0.06 17.39 -15.89
C ARG A 220 1.37 17.76 -15.54
N ARG A 221 1.99 18.52 -16.44
CA ARG A 221 3.32 19.09 -16.28
C ARG A 221 3.20 20.59 -16.09
N ILE A 222 3.58 21.08 -14.90
CA ILE A 222 3.52 22.51 -14.56
C ILE A 222 4.92 22.96 -14.18
N GLY A 223 5.54 23.79 -15.02
CA GLY A 223 6.93 24.23 -14.85
C GLY A 223 7.92 23.06 -14.80
N GLY A 224 7.74 22.07 -15.69
CA GLY A 224 8.57 20.86 -15.78
C GLY A 224 8.35 19.82 -14.67
N LYS A 225 7.42 20.06 -13.74
CA LYS A 225 7.13 19.15 -12.62
C LYS A 225 5.83 18.38 -12.90
N ARG A 226 5.83 17.09 -12.56
CA ARG A 226 4.68 16.19 -12.69
C ARG A 226 3.71 16.33 -11.52
N PHE A 227 2.42 16.40 -11.84
CA PHE A 227 1.32 16.44 -10.89
C PHE A 227 0.24 15.44 -11.28
N LEU A 228 -0.32 14.76 -10.29
CA LEU A 228 -1.50 13.90 -10.42
C LEU A 228 -2.69 14.63 -9.80
N PHE A 229 -3.77 14.70 -10.56
CA PHE A 229 -5.04 15.29 -10.13
C PHE A 229 -6.05 14.19 -9.92
N CYS A 230 -6.61 14.12 -8.71
CA CYS A 230 -7.67 13.17 -8.39
C CYS A 230 -8.95 13.93 -8.01
N GLY A 231 -10.09 13.31 -8.32
CA GLY A 231 -11.42 13.78 -7.95
C GLY A 231 -12.26 12.67 -7.35
N ALA A 232 -13.27 13.03 -6.56
CA ALA A 232 -14.23 12.06 -6.05
C ALA A 232 -15.42 11.84 -7.00
N GLN A 233 -15.95 10.61 -7.09
CA GLN A 233 -17.17 10.28 -7.82
C GLN A 233 -18.38 10.93 -7.13
N GLY A 234 -19.10 11.76 -7.87
CA GLY A 234 -20.38 12.35 -7.44
C GLY A 234 -20.28 13.46 -6.41
N THR A 235 -19.35 13.40 -5.44
CA THR A 235 -19.13 14.43 -4.43
C THR A 235 -17.71 14.36 -3.87
N GLY A 236 -16.94 15.45 -4.05
CA GLY A 236 -16.52 16.11 -2.84
C GLY A 236 -15.11 16.69 -2.77
N ASN A 237 -14.08 16.04 -3.31
CA ASN A 237 -12.71 16.56 -3.18
C ASN A 237 -12.00 16.71 -4.51
N PHE A 238 -11.25 17.81 -4.65
CA PHE A 238 -10.22 17.97 -5.65
C PHE A 238 -8.85 17.91 -4.99
N GLU A 239 -8.03 16.96 -5.42
CA GLU A 239 -6.77 16.62 -4.78
C GLU A 239 -5.63 16.77 -5.77
N ILE A 240 -4.58 17.48 -5.36
CA ILE A 240 -3.37 17.69 -6.17
C ILE A 240 -2.20 17.01 -5.48
N TYR A 241 -1.57 16.10 -6.20
CA TYR A 241 -0.37 15.40 -5.78
C TYR A 241 0.82 15.79 -6.66
N LYS A 242 1.98 15.96 -6.03
CA LYS A 242 3.23 16.29 -6.71
C LYS A 242 4.22 15.15 -6.59
N PHE A 243 4.85 14.81 -7.70
CA PHE A 243 5.98 13.89 -7.72
C PHE A 243 7.31 14.63 -7.59
N GLY A 244 8.36 13.90 -7.23
CA GLY A 244 9.71 14.44 -7.19
C GLY A 244 10.75 13.32 -7.15
N LYS A 245 11.97 13.60 -7.62
CA LYS A 245 13.05 12.60 -7.70
C LYS A 245 13.29 11.85 -6.37
N ARG A 246 13.21 12.56 -5.24
CA ARG A 246 13.41 11.96 -3.90
C ARG A 246 12.22 11.14 -3.38
N LEU A 247 11.09 11.16 -4.07
CA LEU A 247 9.87 10.45 -3.68
C LEU A 247 9.72 9.11 -4.39
N GLY A 248 10.60 8.77 -5.34
CA GLY A 248 10.43 7.59 -6.18
C GLY A 248 9.09 7.65 -6.93
N CYS A 249 8.25 6.63 -6.72
CA CYS A 249 6.89 6.58 -7.25
C CYS A 249 5.86 7.29 -6.36
N LEU A 250 6.22 7.69 -5.13
CA LEU A 250 5.29 8.33 -4.20
C LEU A 250 4.86 9.72 -4.69
N ALA A 251 3.58 10.03 -4.47
CA ALA A 251 3.00 11.33 -4.79
C ALA A 251 2.64 12.09 -3.51
N LEU A 252 3.30 13.22 -3.29
CA LEU A 252 3.07 14.06 -2.11
C LEU A 252 1.81 14.89 -2.30
N GLN A 253 0.85 14.78 -1.38
CA GLN A 253 -0.32 15.64 -1.41
C GLN A 253 0.05 17.08 -1.08
N LEU A 254 -0.25 17.99 -2.00
CA LEU A 254 -0.06 19.43 -1.80
C LEU A 254 -1.29 20.08 -1.17
N ARG A 255 -2.48 19.73 -1.69
CA ARG A 255 -3.73 20.32 -1.24
C ARG A 255 -4.92 19.41 -1.52
N CYS A 256 -5.93 19.52 -0.66
CA CYS A 256 -7.23 18.89 -0.78
C CYS A 256 -8.27 19.99 -0.56
N TRP A 257 -9.21 20.17 -1.47
CA TRP A 257 -10.33 21.09 -1.26
C TRP A 257 -11.62 20.32 -1.12
N PRO A 258 -12.40 20.54 -0.04
CA PRO A 258 -13.74 20.01 0.10
C PRO A 258 -14.73 20.72 -0.83
N TYR A 259 -15.82 20.02 -1.12
CA TYR A 259 -16.78 20.30 -2.20
C TYR A 259 -17.30 21.72 -2.20
N ASN A 260 -17.64 22.21 -1.00
CA ASN A 260 -18.26 23.51 -0.79
C ASN A 260 -17.35 24.68 -1.22
N MET A 261 -16.06 24.42 -1.47
CA MET A 261 -15.10 25.41 -1.98
C MET A 261 -14.64 25.15 -3.42
N ALA A 262 -14.81 23.94 -3.96
CA ALA A 262 -14.33 23.58 -5.30
C ALA A 262 -15.27 24.04 -6.43
N ALA A 263 -16.53 24.35 -6.11
CA ALA A 263 -17.53 24.88 -7.06
C ALA A 263 -17.26 26.33 -7.51
N TYR A 264 -16.27 27.02 -6.93
CA TYR A 264 -15.88 28.37 -7.35
C TYR A 264 -14.82 28.28 -8.46
N ARG A 265 -15.22 28.72 -9.66
CA ARG A 265 -14.54 28.69 -10.98
C ARG A 265 -13.00 28.74 -10.98
N TRP A 266 -12.40 27.97 -11.89
CA TRP A 266 -10.98 28.05 -12.26
C TRP A 266 -10.80 28.77 -13.60
N GLU A 267 -9.99 29.83 -13.63
CA GLU A 267 -9.40 30.35 -14.87
C GLU A 267 -7.89 30.08 -14.84
N ALA A 268 -7.39 29.30 -15.79
CA ALA A 268 -5.97 29.09 -16.00
C ALA A 268 -5.41 30.24 -16.85
N VAL A 269 -4.88 31.29 -16.21
CA VAL A 269 -4.13 32.32 -16.94
C VAL A 269 -2.70 31.81 -17.18
N ALA A 270 -2.47 31.34 -18.40
CA ALA A 270 -1.13 31.03 -18.90
C ALA A 270 -0.34 32.33 -19.09
N ARG A 271 0.40 32.75 -18.07
CA ARG A 271 1.63 33.56 -18.16
C ARG A 271 2.30 33.64 -16.77
N GLY A 272 3.28 32.76 -16.56
CA GLY A 272 4.33 32.95 -15.56
C GLY A 272 3.89 32.93 -14.08
N ARG A 273 3.96 31.74 -13.47
CA ARG A 273 4.13 31.54 -12.01
C ARG A 273 3.05 32.20 -11.12
N ARG A 274 1.85 31.62 -11.08
CA ARG A 274 1.00 31.47 -9.86
C ARG A 274 -0.32 30.79 -10.21
N MET A 275 -0.75 29.83 -9.38
CA MET A 275 -2.14 29.35 -9.35
C MET A 275 -2.89 30.27 -8.40
N PHE A 276 -3.92 30.97 -8.88
CA PHE A 276 -4.81 31.76 -8.04
C PHE A 276 -6.18 31.09 -7.94
N HIS A 277 -6.82 31.27 -6.78
CA HIS A 277 -8.21 30.97 -6.54
C HIS A 277 -8.99 32.29 -6.63
N LEU A 278 -10.04 32.34 -7.44
CA LEU A 278 -11.00 33.46 -7.47
C LEU A 278 -12.21 33.04 -6.64
N ASP A 279 -12.36 33.64 -5.46
CA ASP A 279 -13.60 33.60 -4.71
C ASP A 279 -14.62 34.49 -5.44
N GLY A 280 -15.79 33.92 -5.75
CA GLY A 280 -16.88 34.57 -6.44
C GLY A 280 -17.58 35.64 -5.62
N GLN A 281 -17.31 35.78 -4.32
CA GLN A 281 -17.74 36.95 -3.55
C GLN A 281 -16.66 37.43 -2.58
N GLN A 282 -16.31 38.72 -2.72
CA GLN A 282 -15.32 39.49 -1.97
C GLN A 282 -13.86 39.39 -2.44
N ARG A 283 -13.42 40.44 -3.12
CA ARG A 283 -12.01 40.83 -3.20
C ARG A 283 -11.47 41.06 -1.77
N ARG A 284 -10.82 40.06 -1.16
CA ARG A 284 -9.91 40.27 -0.03
C ARG A 284 -8.50 39.84 -0.42
N ARG A 285 -7.60 40.83 -0.53
CA ARG A 285 -6.16 40.62 -0.62
C ARG A 285 -5.68 40.01 0.69
N TYR A 286 -5.15 38.79 0.67
CA TYR A 286 -4.35 38.24 1.76
C TYR A 286 -2.89 38.14 1.33
N GLY A 287 -2.02 38.85 2.07
CA GLY A 287 -0.57 38.64 2.10
C GLY A 287 0.28 39.80 1.56
N ARG A 288 1.05 40.43 2.46
CA ARG A 288 2.19 41.32 2.14
C ARG A 288 3.37 40.50 1.56
N PRO A 289 4.26 41.11 0.76
CA PRO A 289 5.36 40.41 0.10
C PRO A 289 6.48 40.03 1.09
N LEU A 290 7.06 38.84 0.87
CA LEU A 290 8.48 38.56 1.14
C LEU A 290 9.25 38.82 -0.16
#